data_AF-A0A6J4UJJ7-F1
#
_entry.id   AF-A0A6J4UJJ7-F1
#
_cell.length_a   1.000
_cell.length_b   1.000
_cell.length_c   1.000
_cell.angle_alpha   90.00
_cell.angle_beta   90.00
_cell.angle_gamma   90.00
#
_symmetry.space_group_name_H-M   'P 1'
#
loop_
_entity.id
_entity.type
_entity.pdbx_description
1 polymer ?
#
loop_
_entity_poly.entity_id
_entity_poly.type
_entity_poly.pdbx_seq_one_letter_code
_entity_poly.pdbx_strand_id
1 'polypeptide(L)'
;MADIDKILGEAQKAQEEAEAAARRAQELATQAQAARQRVAQEEETKRRAWAQGVIASYDADLAAADQALEDASTRFQSVAIDEPAAAIPAYLAWAEAAIEHYTLQVRAAAVAPVVDMEATPAESVPPPPFSQALDAALDRRVAALSAKARDDAAAEIAAHLDPAHPATAPVPDALIN
;
A
#
# COMPACT_ATOMS: atom_id res chain seq x y z
N MET A 1 35.05 67.06 -48.08
CA MET A 1 33.63 66.77 -48.39
C MET A 1 33.41 65.30 -48.73
N ALA A 2 34.21 64.68 -49.61
CA ALA A 2 34.09 63.25 -49.95
C ALA A 2 34.15 62.24 -48.76
N ASP A 3 34.90 62.53 -47.69
CA ASP A 3 34.95 61.65 -46.51
C ASP A 3 33.66 61.65 -45.68
N ILE A 4 32.93 62.78 -45.63
CA ILE A 4 31.68 62.87 -44.86
C ILE A 4 30.58 62.07 -45.55
N ASP A 5 30.49 62.16 -46.88
CA ASP A 5 29.51 61.38 -47.66
C ASP A 5 29.78 59.87 -47.56
N LYS A 6 31.05 59.47 -47.52
CA LYS A 6 31.44 58.07 -47.30
C LYS A 6 31.02 57.57 -45.91
N ILE A 7 31.29 58.36 -44.86
CA ILE A 7 30.92 58.01 -43.48
C ILE A 7 29.40 57.93 -43.32
N LEU A 8 28.65 58.86 -43.93
CA LEU A 8 27.19 58.85 -43.91
C LEU A 8 26.62 57.62 -44.63
N GLY A 9 27.21 57.23 -45.78
CA GLY A 9 26.81 56.02 -46.50
C GLY A 9 27.11 54.72 -45.73
N GLU A 10 28.25 54.64 -45.04
CA GLU A 10 28.59 53.51 -44.18
C GLU A 10 27.67 53.42 -42.95
N ALA A 11 27.33 54.55 -42.33
CA ALA A 11 26.39 54.61 -41.21
C ALA A 11 24.96 54.20 -41.61
N GLN A 12 24.51 54.61 -42.80
CA GLN A 12 23.20 54.22 -43.33
C GLN A 12 23.13 52.72 -43.61
N LYS A 13 24.20 52.14 -44.18
CA LYS A 13 24.29 50.70 -44.42
C LYS A 13 24.30 49.90 -43.11
N ALA A 14 25.01 50.39 -42.09
CA ALA A 14 25.00 49.79 -40.76
C ALA A 14 23.62 49.85 -40.09
N GLN A 15 22.87 50.93 -40.29
CA GLN A 15 21.48 51.05 -39.80
C GLN A 15 20.56 50.04 -40.51
N GLU A 16 20.64 49.92 -41.83
CA GLU A 16 19.85 48.94 -42.60
C GLU A 16 20.16 47.50 -42.17
N GLU A 17 21.44 47.18 -41.94
CA GLU A 17 21.85 45.86 -41.45
C GLU A 17 21.33 45.59 -40.02
N ALA A 18 21.38 46.59 -39.13
CA ALA A 18 20.85 46.49 -37.77
C ALA A 18 19.32 46.31 -37.77
N GLU A 19 18.58 47.03 -38.61
CA GLU A 19 17.13 46.85 -38.75
C GLU A 19 16.78 45.48 -39.33
N ALA A 20 17.54 44.99 -40.31
CA ALA A 20 17.36 43.65 -40.87
C ALA A 20 17.69 42.55 -39.84
N ALA A 21 18.67 42.77 -38.96
CA ALA A 21 18.97 41.88 -37.84
C ALA A 21 17.86 41.89 -36.78
N ALA A 22 17.33 43.08 -36.46
CA ALA A 22 16.22 43.23 -35.51
C ALA A 22 14.94 42.52 -35.99
N ARG A 23 14.59 42.65 -37.28
CA ARG A 23 13.45 41.92 -37.88
C ARG A 23 13.62 40.41 -37.77
N ARG A 24 14.80 39.89 -38.12
CA ARG A 24 15.12 38.46 -38.00
C ARG A 24 15.06 37.97 -36.54
N ALA A 25 15.55 38.76 -35.59
CA ALA A 25 15.46 38.42 -34.18
C ALA A 25 13.99 38.39 -33.69
N GLN A 26 13.16 39.33 -34.16
CA GLN A 26 11.74 39.38 -33.83
C GLN A 26 10.97 38.19 -34.42
N GLU A 27 11.24 37.82 -35.68
CA GLU A 27 10.66 36.62 -36.31
C GLU A 27 11.04 35.34 -35.55
N LEU A 28 12.32 35.18 -35.18
CA LEU A 28 12.78 34.05 -34.37
C LEU A 28 12.13 34.01 -32.98
N ALA A 29 11.93 35.17 -32.34
CA ALA A 29 11.24 35.26 -31.08
C ALA A 29 9.76 34.82 -31.20
N THR A 30 9.06 35.25 -32.25
CA THR A 30 7.69 34.81 -32.54
C THR A 30 7.62 33.32 -32.82
N GLN A 31 8.55 32.77 -33.61
CA GLN A 31 8.63 31.32 -33.87
C GLN A 31 8.90 30.53 -32.59
N ALA A 32 9.82 31.00 -31.74
CA ALA A 32 10.11 30.37 -30.45
C ALA A 32 8.90 30.41 -29.50
N GLN A 33 8.14 31.51 -29.48
CA GLN A 33 6.92 31.61 -28.69
C GLN A 33 5.84 30.65 -29.19
N ALA A 34 5.63 30.57 -30.51
CA ALA A 34 4.69 29.63 -31.11
C ALA A 34 5.10 28.17 -30.82
N ALA A 35 6.39 27.85 -30.87
CA ALA A 35 6.90 26.52 -30.51
C ALA A 35 6.65 26.20 -29.03
N ARG A 36 6.91 27.14 -28.11
CA ARG A 36 6.61 26.96 -26.67
C ARG A 36 5.13 26.73 -26.41
N GLN A 37 4.25 27.45 -27.12
CA GLN A 37 2.81 27.26 -27.01
C GLN A 37 2.36 25.87 -27.48
N ARG A 38 2.92 25.38 -28.59
CA ARG A 38 2.64 24.02 -29.08
C ARG A 38 3.08 22.96 -28.09
N VAL A 39 4.31 23.06 -27.57
CA VAL A 39 4.82 22.13 -26.55
C VAL A 39 3.92 22.14 -25.31
N ALA A 40 3.50 23.32 -24.83
CA ALA A 40 2.59 23.41 -23.68
C ALA A 40 1.23 22.74 -23.95
N GLN A 41 0.68 22.90 -25.16
CA GLN A 41 -0.58 22.25 -25.55
C GLN A 41 -0.45 20.73 -25.64
N GLU A 42 0.66 20.23 -26.20
CA GLU A 42 0.94 18.80 -26.29
C GLU A 42 1.11 18.17 -24.90
N GLU A 43 1.85 18.83 -24.00
CA GLU A 43 2.03 18.38 -22.63
C GLU A 43 0.71 18.36 -21.85
N GLU A 44 -0.13 19.39 -22.00
CA GLU A 44 -1.45 19.41 -21.37
C GLU A 44 -2.36 18.29 -21.91
N THR A 45 -2.30 18.04 -23.22
CA THR A 45 -3.05 16.94 -23.85
C THR A 45 -2.60 15.58 -23.30
N LYS A 46 -1.28 15.36 -23.19
CA LYS A 46 -0.72 14.12 -22.61
C LYS A 46 -1.12 13.97 -21.15
N ARG A 47 -1.02 15.05 -20.37
CA ARG A 47 -1.41 15.06 -18.95
C ARG A 47 -2.87 14.69 -18.77
N ARG A 48 -3.77 15.26 -19.59
CA ARG A 48 -5.20 14.97 -19.56
C ARG A 48 -5.51 13.55 -20.01
N ALA A 49 -4.88 13.06 -21.06
CA ALA A 49 -5.05 11.68 -21.53
C ALA A 49 -4.59 10.65 -20.48
N TRP A 50 -3.46 10.93 -19.80
CA TRP A 50 -3.01 10.11 -18.68
C TRP A 50 -4.00 10.13 -17.50
N ALA A 51 -4.50 11.30 -17.12
CA ALA A 51 -5.49 11.43 -16.04
C ALA A 51 -6.79 10.69 -16.36
N GLN A 52 -7.27 10.76 -17.61
CA GLN A 52 -8.41 9.98 -18.08
C GLN A 52 -8.16 8.48 -17.98
N GLY A 53 -6.94 8.02 -18.32
CA GLY A 53 -6.56 6.62 -18.16
C GLY A 53 -6.62 6.14 -16.71
N VAL A 54 -6.20 6.98 -15.76
CA VAL A 54 -6.27 6.67 -14.32
C VAL A 54 -7.73 6.56 -13.85
N ILE A 55 -8.60 7.48 -14.23
CA ILE A 55 -10.02 7.42 -13.86
C ILE A 55 -10.72 6.23 -14.53
N ALA A 56 -10.36 5.91 -15.78
CA ALA A 56 -10.95 4.80 -16.51
C ALA A 56 -10.63 3.42 -15.92
N SER A 57 -9.46 3.23 -15.30
CA SER A 57 -9.12 1.97 -14.62
C SER A 57 -9.58 1.92 -13.17
N TYR A 58 -9.87 3.08 -12.56
CA TYR A 58 -10.09 3.22 -11.13
C TYR A 58 -11.12 2.24 -10.56
N ASP A 59 -12.30 2.12 -11.17
CA ASP A 59 -13.36 1.25 -10.64
C ASP A 59 -12.96 -0.24 -10.67
N ALA A 60 -12.22 -0.66 -11.70
CA ALA A 60 -11.75 -2.04 -11.81
C ALA A 60 -10.60 -2.33 -10.83
N ASP A 61 -9.67 -1.39 -10.67
CA ASP A 61 -8.57 -1.48 -9.72
C ASP A 61 -9.09 -1.48 -8.28
N LEU A 62 -10.09 -0.64 -7.98
CA LEU A 62 -10.73 -0.56 -6.67
C LEU A 62 -11.46 -1.86 -6.33
N ALA A 63 -12.24 -2.41 -7.26
CA ALA A 63 -12.93 -3.68 -7.07
C ALA A 63 -11.95 -4.85 -6.82
N ALA A 64 -10.78 -4.85 -7.47
CA ALA A 64 -9.75 -5.85 -7.22
C ALA A 64 -9.15 -5.71 -5.81
N ALA A 65 -8.92 -4.47 -5.35
CA ALA A 65 -8.45 -4.20 -4.00
C ALA A 65 -9.50 -4.60 -2.93
N ASP A 66 -10.79 -4.33 -3.18
CA ASP A 66 -11.90 -4.76 -2.32
C ASP A 66 -11.97 -6.28 -2.20
N GLN A 67 -11.83 -7.00 -3.31
CA GLN A 67 -11.80 -8.47 -3.29
C GLN A 67 -10.62 -8.98 -2.47
N ALA A 68 -9.44 -8.39 -2.62
CA ALA A 68 -8.25 -8.77 -1.85
C ALA A 68 -8.44 -8.52 -0.34
N LEU A 69 -9.11 -7.43 0.03
CA LEU A 69 -9.49 -7.12 1.41
C LEU A 69 -10.46 -8.17 1.97
N GLU A 70 -11.48 -8.54 1.21
CA GLU A 70 -12.47 -9.55 1.62
C GLU A 70 -11.83 -10.94 1.76
N ASP A 71 -10.99 -11.34 0.81
CA ASP A 71 -10.29 -12.63 0.83
C ASP A 71 -9.33 -12.72 2.04
N ALA A 72 -8.57 -11.66 2.30
CA ALA A 72 -7.65 -11.60 3.43
C ALA A 72 -8.40 -11.59 4.78
N SER A 73 -9.50 -10.85 4.87
CA SER A 73 -10.38 -10.82 6.05
C SER A 73 -11.02 -12.19 6.32
N THR A 74 -11.55 -12.84 5.27
CA THR A 74 -12.12 -14.18 5.33
C THR A 74 -11.08 -15.19 5.81
N ARG A 75 -9.86 -15.13 5.24
CA ARG A 75 -8.76 -15.98 5.67
C ARG A 75 -8.39 -15.74 7.12
N PHE A 76 -8.27 -14.48 7.55
CA PHE A 76 -8.00 -14.13 8.94
C PHE A 76 -9.05 -14.75 9.87
N GLN A 77 -10.33 -14.55 9.60
CA GLN A 77 -11.41 -15.12 10.41
C GLN A 77 -11.36 -16.65 10.50
N SER A 78 -10.96 -17.33 9.42
CA SER A 78 -10.88 -18.79 9.39
C SER A 78 -9.76 -19.38 10.27
N VAL A 79 -8.68 -18.62 10.51
CA VAL A 79 -7.49 -19.13 11.23
C VAL A 79 -7.22 -18.43 12.56
N ALA A 80 -7.79 -17.25 12.81
CA ALA A 80 -7.31 -16.39 13.89
C ALA A 80 -7.53 -16.94 15.31
N ILE A 81 -8.53 -17.80 15.49
CA ILE A 81 -8.82 -18.43 16.80
C ILE A 81 -7.93 -19.67 17.01
N ASP A 82 -7.72 -20.48 15.97
CA ASP A 82 -7.14 -21.81 16.10
C ASP A 82 -5.64 -21.85 15.76
N GLU A 83 -5.20 -20.97 14.86
CA GLU A 83 -3.85 -20.89 14.33
C GLU A 83 -3.36 -19.43 14.31
N PRO A 84 -3.07 -18.82 15.48
CA PRO A 84 -2.67 -17.40 15.55
C PRO A 84 -1.41 -17.09 14.72
N ALA A 85 -0.51 -18.07 14.54
CA ALA A 85 0.65 -17.92 13.65
C ALA A 85 0.26 -17.78 12.16
N ALA A 86 -0.81 -18.47 11.72
CA ALA A 86 -1.34 -18.36 10.35
C ALA A 86 -2.22 -17.10 10.16
N ALA A 87 -2.69 -16.49 11.26
CA ALA A 87 -3.45 -15.25 11.23
C ALA A 87 -2.59 -14.02 10.90
N ILE A 88 -1.33 -14.01 11.31
CA ILE A 88 -0.37 -12.92 11.03
C ILE A 88 -0.24 -12.65 9.52
N PRO A 89 0.08 -13.63 8.65
CA PRO A 89 0.21 -13.37 7.23
C PRO A 89 -1.13 -12.96 6.58
N ALA A 90 -2.27 -13.43 7.08
CA ALA A 90 -3.58 -12.98 6.60
C ALA A 90 -3.85 -11.50 6.95
N TYR A 91 -3.46 -11.07 8.15
CA TYR A 91 -3.53 -9.67 8.55
C TYR A 91 -2.60 -8.77 7.73
N LEU A 92 -1.37 -9.22 7.44
CA LEU A 92 -0.44 -8.47 6.59
C LEU A 92 -0.97 -8.32 5.17
N ALA A 93 -1.52 -9.40 4.58
CA ALA A 93 -2.16 -9.33 3.27
C ALA A 93 -3.35 -8.35 3.25
N TRP A 94 -4.17 -8.33 4.31
CA TRP A 94 -5.24 -7.35 4.46
C TRP A 94 -4.68 -5.92 4.53
N ALA A 95 -3.60 -5.68 5.30
CA ALA A 95 -2.99 -4.37 5.42
C ALA A 95 -2.39 -3.87 4.11
N GLU A 96 -1.76 -4.75 3.33
CA GLU A 96 -1.25 -4.46 2.00
C GLU A 96 -2.38 -4.06 1.04
N ALA A 97 -3.46 -4.84 1.00
CA ALA A 97 -4.65 -4.52 0.20
C ALA A 97 -5.30 -3.19 0.63
N ALA A 98 -5.33 -2.91 1.93
CA ALA A 98 -5.87 -1.65 2.45
C ALA A 98 -5.02 -0.44 1.99
N ILE A 99 -3.69 -0.56 2.03
CA ILE A 99 -2.78 0.48 1.54
C ILE A 99 -2.96 0.71 0.04
N GLU A 100 -3.10 -0.36 -0.74
CA GLU A 100 -3.36 -0.28 -2.19
C GLU A 100 -4.69 0.44 -2.46
N HIS A 101 -5.75 0.04 -1.77
CA HIS A 101 -7.06 0.68 -1.84
C HIS A 101 -6.99 2.19 -1.55
N TYR A 102 -6.34 2.62 -0.46
CA TYR A 102 -6.15 4.04 -0.16
C TYR A 102 -5.30 4.76 -1.23
N THR A 103 -4.28 4.09 -1.77
CA THR A 103 -3.41 4.67 -2.80
C THR A 103 -4.18 4.93 -4.08
N LEU A 104 -5.07 4.03 -4.48
CA LEU A 104 -5.97 4.21 -5.63
C LEU A 104 -6.88 5.42 -5.44
N GLN A 105 -7.50 5.56 -4.26
CA GLN A 105 -8.36 6.70 -3.93
C GLN A 105 -7.61 8.04 -4.00
N VAL A 106 -6.41 8.11 -3.40
CA VAL A 106 -5.56 9.31 -3.44
C VAL A 106 -5.15 9.64 -4.87
N ARG A 107 -4.81 8.63 -5.67
CA ARG A 107 -4.42 8.80 -7.07
C ARG A 107 -5.58 9.35 -7.90
N ALA A 108 -6.78 8.80 -7.76
CA ALA A 108 -7.98 9.29 -8.43
C ALA A 108 -8.31 10.73 -8.03
N ALA A 109 -8.29 11.03 -6.72
CA ALA A 109 -8.51 12.38 -6.20
C ALA A 109 -7.50 13.41 -6.72
N ALA A 110 -6.23 13.02 -6.85
CA ALA A 110 -5.17 13.91 -7.35
C ALA A 110 -5.32 14.25 -8.84
N VAL A 111 -5.89 13.36 -9.65
CA VAL A 111 -6.07 13.57 -11.10
C VAL A 111 -7.44 14.11 -11.47
N ALA A 112 -8.44 14.02 -10.58
CA ALA A 112 -9.80 14.49 -10.82
C ALA A 112 -9.87 15.95 -11.33
N PRO A 113 -9.12 16.93 -10.78
CA PRO A 113 -9.17 18.31 -11.30
C PRO A 113 -8.62 18.46 -12.72
N VAL A 114 -7.77 17.55 -13.19
CA VAL A 114 -7.20 17.59 -14.56
C VAL A 114 -8.27 17.22 -15.61
N VAL A 115 -9.28 16.47 -15.19
CA VAL A 115 -10.40 16.03 -16.02
C VAL A 115 -11.72 16.71 -15.63
N ASP A 116 -11.64 17.85 -14.92
CA ASP A 116 -12.78 18.66 -14.49
C ASP A 116 -13.78 17.90 -13.59
N MET A 117 -13.29 16.96 -12.79
CA MET A 117 -14.07 16.21 -11.80
C MET A 117 -13.78 16.71 -10.37
N GLU A 118 -14.77 16.62 -9.49
CA GLU A 118 -14.57 16.82 -8.05
C GLU A 118 -13.93 15.58 -7.41
N ALA A 119 -12.99 15.80 -6.49
CA ALA A 119 -12.39 14.71 -5.73
C ALA A 119 -13.37 14.19 -4.69
N THR A 120 -13.72 12.91 -4.76
CA THR A 120 -14.54 12.24 -3.74
C THR A 120 -13.71 11.97 -2.48
N PRO A 121 -14.28 12.12 -1.27
CA PRO A 121 -13.57 11.78 -0.03
C PRO A 121 -13.15 10.31 0.01
N ALA A 122 -11.98 10.05 0.61
CA ALA A 122 -11.46 8.70 0.81
C ALA A 122 -12.34 7.89 1.78
N GLU A 123 -12.66 6.65 1.41
CA GLU A 123 -13.35 5.71 2.28
C GLU A 123 -12.37 5.00 3.19
N SER A 124 -12.69 4.93 4.48
CA SER A 124 -11.87 4.21 5.44
C SER A 124 -12.29 2.74 5.51
N VAL A 125 -11.33 1.85 5.28
CA VAL A 125 -11.52 0.41 5.47
C VAL A 125 -11.17 0.03 6.91
N PRO A 126 -12.11 -0.50 7.70
CA PRO A 126 -11.84 -0.91 9.07
C PRO A 126 -10.99 -2.17 9.12
N PRO A 127 -10.04 -2.28 10.06
CA PRO A 127 -9.24 -3.48 10.23
C PRO A 127 -10.08 -4.68 10.70
N PRO A 128 -9.65 -5.91 10.38
CA PRO A 128 -10.27 -7.12 10.90
C PRO A 128 -10.16 -7.14 12.44
N PRO A 129 -11.08 -7.83 13.15
CA PRO A 129 -11.21 -7.76 14.61
C PRO A 129 -10.11 -8.56 15.33
N PHE A 130 -8.87 -8.11 15.23
CA PHE A 130 -7.69 -8.81 15.75
C PHE A 130 -7.76 -9.08 17.26
N SER A 131 -8.12 -8.07 18.05
CA SER A 131 -8.19 -8.21 19.51
C SER A 131 -9.22 -9.26 19.93
N GLN A 132 -10.38 -9.30 19.26
CA GLN A 132 -11.43 -10.29 19.57
C GLN A 132 -10.99 -11.71 19.24
N ALA A 133 -10.28 -11.88 18.11
CA ALA A 133 -9.73 -13.17 17.73
C ALA A 133 -8.64 -13.65 18.71
N LEU A 134 -7.79 -12.73 19.18
CA LEU A 134 -6.75 -13.05 20.17
C LEU A 134 -7.37 -13.45 21.51
N ASP A 135 -8.37 -12.70 21.99
CA ASP A 135 -9.07 -13.01 23.23
C ASP A 135 -9.74 -14.40 23.14
N ALA A 136 -10.41 -14.70 22.03
CA ALA A 136 -11.00 -16.02 21.79
C ALA A 136 -9.96 -17.15 21.74
N ALA A 137 -8.81 -16.92 21.12
CA ALA A 137 -7.71 -17.88 21.09
C ALA A 137 -7.13 -18.16 22.49
N LEU A 138 -6.98 -17.11 23.30
CA LEU A 138 -6.51 -17.20 24.69
C LEU A 138 -7.52 -17.98 25.54
N ASP A 139 -8.81 -17.66 25.46
CA ASP A 139 -9.87 -18.36 26.20
C ASP A 139 -9.88 -19.86 25.87
N ARG A 140 -9.79 -20.20 24.57
CA ARG A 140 -9.72 -21.60 24.12
C ARG A 140 -8.47 -22.30 24.66
N ARG A 141 -7.32 -21.64 24.65
CA ARG A 141 -6.06 -22.19 25.16
C ARG A 141 -6.10 -22.41 26.67
N VAL A 142 -6.64 -21.45 27.42
CA VAL A 142 -6.84 -21.54 28.87
C VAL A 142 -7.77 -22.71 29.18
N ALA A 143 -8.91 -22.81 28.50
CA ALA A 143 -9.85 -23.92 28.68
C ALA A 143 -9.20 -25.29 28.43
N ALA A 144 -8.38 -25.42 27.37
CA ALA A 144 -7.65 -26.65 27.06
C ALA A 144 -6.61 -27.00 28.13
N LEU A 145 -5.85 -26.02 28.62
CA LEU A 145 -4.87 -26.22 29.70
C LEU A 145 -5.56 -26.60 31.01
N SER A 146 -6.68 -25.96 31.35
CA SER A 146 -7.47 -26.28 32.53
C SER A 146 -8.15 -27.65 32.44
N ALA A 147 -8.57 -28.09 31.26
CA ALA A 147 -9.06 -29.45 31.05
C ALA A 147 -7.94 -30.47 31.26
N LYS A 148 -6.80 -30.27 30.62
CA LYS A 148 -5.63 -31.14 30.79
C LYS A 148 -5.18 -31.22 32.24
N ALA A 149 -5.08 -30.09 32.95
CA ALA A 149 -4.69 -30.09 34.36
C ALA A 149 -5.69 -30.85 35.25
N ARG A 150 -6.98 -30.79 34.94
CA ARG A 150 -8.01 -31.60 35.62
C ARG A 150 -7.84 -33.09 35.32
N ASP A 151 -7.57 -33.46 34.08
CA ASP A 151 -7.36 -34.84 33.67
C ASP A 151 -6.08 -35.43 34.29
N ASP A 152 -4.98 -34.66 34.30
CA ASP A 152 -3.71 -35.03 34.92
C ASP A 152 -3.87 -35.23 36.44
N ALA A 153 -4.58 -34.31 37.13
CA ALA A 153 -4.88 -34.44 38.55
C ALA A 153 -5.80 -35.63 38.86
N ALA A 154 -6.81 -35.88 38.01
CA ALA A 154 -7.69 -37.04 38.17
C ALA A 154 -6.91 -38.36 37.99
N ALA A 155 -5.98 -38.41 37.05
CA ALA A 155 -5.10 -39.56 36.84
C ALA A 155 -4.16 -39.79 38.05
N GLU A 156 -3.59 -38.71 38.61
CA GLU A 156 -2.75 -38.80 39.81
C GLU A 156 -3.52 -39.31 41.03
N ILE A 157 -4.74 -38.80 41.25
CA ILE A 157 -5.62 -39.26 42.33
C ILE A 157 -6.00 -40.74 42.15
N ALA A 158 -6.38 -41.14 40.93
CA ALA A 158 -6.72 -42.52 40.64
C ALA A 158 -5.52 -43.47 40.90
N ALA A 159 -4.31 -43.08 40.52
CA ALA A 159 -3.09 -43.85 40.76
C ALA A 159 -2.78 -44.05 42.26
N HIS A 160 -3.12 -43.07 43.12
CA HIS A 160 -2.94 -43.17 44.57
C HIS A 160 -4.05 -43.94 45.29
N LEU A 161 -5.23 -44.04 44.67
CA LEU A 161 -6.40 -44.73 45.23
C LEU A 161 -6.53 -46.18 44.77
N ASP A 162 -5.74 -46.64 43.80
CA ASP A 162 -5.74 -48.02 43.33
C ASP A 162 -4.96 -48.95 44.31
N PRO A 163 -5.62 -49.84 45.05
CA PRO A 163 -4.98 -50.71 46.05
C PRO A 163 -4.12 -51.84 45.46
N ALA A 164 -3.94 -51.89 44.14
CA ALA A 164 -3.23 -52.95 43.43
C ALA A 164 -1.78 -52.62 43.02
N HIS A 165 -1.13 -51.62 43.63
CA HIS A 165 0.33 -51.46 43.49
C HIS A 165 1.06 -52.30 44.56
N PRO A 166 1.66 -53.46 44.23
CA PRO A 166 2.42 -54.21 45.21
C PRO A 166 3.67 -53.41 45.58
N ALA A 167 3.71 -52.92 46.82
CA ALA A 167 4.96 -52.58 47.47
C ALA A 167 5.78 -53.86 47.57
N THR A 168 6.63 -54.13 46.57
CA THR A 168 7.70 -55.11 46.68
C THR A 168 8.69 -54.59 47.70
N ALA A 169 8.43 -54.88 48.98
CA ALA A 169 9.45 -54.84 50.01
C ALA A 169 10.49 -55.91 49.68
N PRO A 170 11.78 -55.59 49.53
CA PRO A 170 12.80 -56.62 49.49
C PRO A 170 12.88 -57.26 50.88
N VAL A 171 12.58 -58.55 50.96
CA VAL A 171 12.88 -59.39 52.12
C VAL A 171 14.41 -59.50 52.21
N PRO A 172 15.06 -59.05 53.29
CA PRO A 172 16.48 -59.34 53.47
C PRO A 172 16.63 -60.82 53.87
N ASP A 173 17.03 -61.63 52.90
CA ASP A 173 17.69 -62.91 53.18
C ASP A 173 19.04 -62.61 53.84
N ALA A 174 19.13 -62.81 55.15
CA ALA A 174 20.31 -63.37 55.82
C ALA A 174 20.10 -63.37 57.35
N LEU A 175 20.08 -64.57 57.94
CA LEU A 175 21.01 -65.04 58.98
C LEU A 175 20.34 -66.17 59.79
N ILE A 176 20.49 -67.41 59.30
CA ILE A 176 20.59 -68.59 60.16
C ILE A 176 21.94 -69.23 59.87
N ASN A 177 22.92 -68.88 60.69
CA ASN A 177 23.83 -69.79 61.40
C ASN A 177 24.61 -68.99 62.44
#